data_AF-A0A954I6A6-F1
#
_entry.id   AF-A0A954I6A6-F1
#
_cell.length_a   1.000
_cell.length_b   1.000
_cell.length_c   1.000
_cell.angle_alpha   90.00
_cell.angle_beta   90.00
_cell.angle_gamma   90.00
#
_symmetry.space_group_name_H-M   'P 1'
#
loop_
_entity.id
_entity.type
_entity.pdbx_description
1 polymer ?
#
loop_
_entity_poly.entity_id
_entity_poly.type
_entity_poly.pdbx_seq_one_letter_code
_entity_poly.pdbx_strand_id
1 'polypeptide(L)'
;LSEHEKELEEVISATTIRTGCSPVINLFSRTADAIPLNHRTTDYRVIADARAEDSLEVYSIDHVSVDDQDGETRDFAPFYSVSHGTGAETGGYWHATRRPGPVDGDAGLFRNPSEMYLSLLDPTFSPWQSGRGLLYAEVTCFNRNLPEMLSHRRDAVPIQFSFAGAAGPVTDLVCCVAPTPVMRNHMGRKNLWPLVSQLSLNHLSLSSGEDAVAALQEILTLNDPKNSVQTTNLIHGVRSVQAQPCVQRMQTSFVRGTEIRIVMDDENFAGDSAWLFASVLSHFFTLYTSINSFSGLAATTVRRQTRGLKAWTWPVETGNRPLI
;
A
#
# COMPACT_ATOMS: atom_id res chain seq x y z
N LEU A 1 28.01 20.73 23.64
CA LEU A 1 28.79 19.85 22.74
C LEU A 1 30.08 19.41 23.45
N SER A 2 29.99 18.82 24.65
CA SER A 2 31.16 18.47 25.47
C SER A 2 31.37 16.96 25.62
N GLU A 3 30.56 16.14 24.96
CA GLU A 3 30.72 14.69 24.93
C GLU A 3 31.14 14.30 23.50
N HIS A 4 32.33 13.72 23.41
CA HIS A 4 32.94 13.24 22.18
C HIS A 4 32.88 11.71 22.20
N GLU A 5 32.10 11.14 21.28
CA GLU A 5 31.84 9.71 21.22
C GLU A 5 32.51 9.15 19.96
N LYS A 6 33.68 8.53 20.14
CA LYS A 6 34.56 8.08 19.04
C LYS A 6 33.90 7.10 18.07
N GLU A 7 32.97 6.28 18.56
CA GLU A 7 32.25 5.30 17.74
C GLU A 7 31.38 5.97 16.65
N LEU A 8 30.84 7.16 16.93
CA LEU A 8 30.06 7.92 15.95
C LEU A 8 30.94 8.59 14.90
N GLU A 9 32.17 8.98 15.25
CA GLU A 9 33.11 9.61 14.31
C GLU A 9 33.55 8.63 13.21
N GLU A 10 33.65 7.34 13.52
CA GLU A 10 34.00 6.30 12.54
C GLU A 10 32.85 5.95 11.58
N VAL A 11 31.59 6.22 11.97
CA VAL A 11 30.38 5.85 11.21
C VAL A 11 29.77 7.03 10.44
N ILE A 12 30.01 8.27 10.89
CA ILE A 12 29.47 9.47 10.25
C ILE A 12 30.41 9.95 9.15
N SER A 13 29.86 10.08 7.95
CA SER A 13 30.54 10.63 6.77
C SER A 13 29.70 11.75 6.15
N ALA A 14 30.27 12.48 5.19
CA ALA A 14 29.53 13.48 4.41
C ALA A 14 28.31 12.90 3.65
N THR A 15 28.24 11.58 3.49
CA THR A 15 27.11 10.89 2.84
C THR A 15 26.02 10.41 3.81
N THR A 16 26.22 10.53 5.13
CA THR A 16 25.28 10.04 6.15
C THR A 16 23.97 10.84 6.15
N ILE A 17 24.03 12.15 5.91
CA ILE A 17 22.85 13.01 5.80
C ILE A 17 22.84 13.63 4.42
N ARG A 18 21.79 13.34 3.65
CA ARG A 18 21.59 13.90 2.30
C ARG A 18 20.34 14.78 2.29
N THR A 19 20.51 16.01 1.83
CA THR A 19 19.41 16.97 1.64
C THR A 19 18.91 16.91 0.20
N GLY A 20 17.64 17.26 -0.03
CA GLY A 20 17.05 17.23 -1.38
C GLY A 20 16.69 15.83 -1.88
N CYS A 21 16.58 14.86 -0.96
CA CYS A 21 16.10 13.52 -1.28
C CYS A 21 14.59 13.43 -1.06
N SER A 22 13.88 12.80 -2.00
CA SER A 22 12.46 12.49 -1.89
C SER A 22 12.20 11.06 -2.38
N PRO A 23 11.31 10.28 -1.73
CA PRO A 23 10.90 9.00 -2.27
C PRO A 23 10.16 9.21 -3.60
N VAL A 24 10.43 8.33 -4.57
CA VAL A 24 9.81 8.34 -5.90
C VAL A 24 9.25 6.96 -6.22
N ILE A 25 8.11 6.94 -6.90
CA ILE A 25 7.44 5.71 -7.33
C ILE A 25 7.41 5.71 -8.86
N ASN A 26 7.68 4.57 -9.48
CA ASN A 26 7.65 4.43 -10.94
C ASN A 26 6.20 4.33 -11.45
N LEU A 27 5.51 5.46 -11.59
CA LEU A 27 4.17 5.55 -12.17
C LEU A 27 4.11 6.71 -13.15
N PHE A 28 3.46 6.50 -14.30
CA PHE A 28 3.27 7.53 -15.32
C PHE A 28 1.97 7.32 -16.09
N SER A 29 1.38 8.43 -16.53
CA SER A 29 0.12 8.43 -17.29
C SER A 29 0.36 8.15 -18.77
N ARG A 30 -0.57 7.42 -19.39
CA ARG A 30 -0.55 7.08 -20.82
C ARG A 30 -1.96 6.85 -21.34
N THR A 31 -2.20 7.15 -22.61
CA THR A 31 -3.40 6.68 -23.32
C THR A 31 -3.15 5.26 -23.80
N ALA A 32 -4.00 4.32 -23.38
CA ALA A 32 -3.95 2.93 -23.81
C ALA A 32 -4.27 2.79 -25.31
N ASP A 33 -3.87 1.68 -25.91
CA ASP A 33 -4.23 1.38 -27.29
C ASP A 33 -5.76 1.25 -27.41
N ALA A 34 -6.31 1.85 -28.47
CA ALA A 34 -7.74 1.88 -28.71
C ALA A 34 -8.30 0.46 -28.90
N ILE A 35 -9.38 0.13 -28.19
CA ILE A 35 -9.96 -1.20 -28.20
C ILE A 35 -11.23 -1.21 -29.06
N PRO A 36 -11.29 -2.01 -30.14
CA PRO A 36 -12.50 -2.12 -30.94
C PRO A 36 -13.60 -2.84 -30.17
N LEU A 37 -14.72 -2.16 -29.98
CA LEU A 37 -15.93 -2.72 -29.40
C LEU A 37 -16.63 -3.59 -30.43
N ASN A 38 -16.67 -4.90 -30.17
CA ASN A 38 -17.34 -5.88 -31.02
C ASN A 38 -18.54 -6.53 -30.32
N HIS A 39 -18.71 -6.28 -29.01
CA HIS A 39 -19.76 -6.86 -28.15
C HIS A 39 -19.86 -8.39 -28.21
N ARG A 40 -18.79 -9.08 -28.64
CA ARG A 40 -18.68 -10.54 -28.65
C ARG A 40 -18.12 -11.06 -27.33
N THR A 41 -17.46 -10.20 -26.56
CA THR A 41 -16.94 -10.47 -25.23
C THR A 41 -17.58 -9.52 -24.22
N THR A 42 -17.66 -9.98 -22.97
CA THR A 42 -18.20 -9.20 -21.84
C THR A 42 -17.19 -8.22 -21.26
N ASP A 43 -15.92 -8.42 -21.57
CA ASP A 43 -14.80 -7.63 -21.10
C ASP A 43 -13.74 -7.47 -22.20
N TYR A 44 -12.93 -6.43 -22.02
CA TYR A 44 -11.91 -5.99 -22.96
C TYR A 44 -10.59 -5.81 -22.22
N ARG A 45 -9.51 -6.44 -22.71
CA ARG A 45 -8.19 -6.29 -22.10
C ARG A 45 -7.62 -4.91 -22.43
N VAL A 46 -7.15 -4.20 -21.40
CA VAL A 46 -6.55 -2.87 -21.54
C VAL A 46 -5.05 -3.01 -21.67
N ILE A 47 -4.51 -2.58 -22.82
CA ILE A 47 -3.09 -2.65 -23.15
C ILE A 47 -2.56 -1.21 -23.21
N ALA A 48 -1.59 -0.88 -22.35
CA ALA A 48 -1.04 0.48 -22.28
C ALA A 48 -0.30 0.89 -23.57
N ASP A 49 0.40 -0.05 -24.21
CA ASP A 49 1.06 0.10 -25.52
C ASP A 49 1.46 -1.30 -26.03
N ALA A 50 0.85 -1.77 -27.11
CA ALA A 50 1.09 -3.10 -27.67
C ALA A 50 2.53 -3.29 -28.17
N ARG A 51 3.27 -2.22 -28.47
CA ARG A 51 4.69 -2.32 -28.88
C ARG A 51 5.61 -2.62 -27.69
N ALA A 52 5.14 -2.35 -26.49
CA ALA A 52 5.90 -2.43 -25.25
C ALA A 52 5.19 -3.31 -24.19
N GLU A 53 4.32 -4.21 -24.62
CA GLU A 53 3.43 -5.02 -23.77
C GLU A 53 4.19 -5.78 -22.68
N ASP A 54 5.33 -6.39 -23.04
CA ASP A 54 6.17 -7.14 -22.09
C ASP A 54 6.83 -6.26 -21.02
N SER A 55 6.86 -4.95 -21.22
CA SER A 55 7.54 -3.99 -20.35
C SER A 55 6.59 -3.12 -19.52
N LEU A 56 5.31 -3.04 -19.89
CA LEU A 56 4.34 -2.14 -19.27
C LEU A 56 3.18 -2.88 -18.62
N GLU A 57 2.78 -2.40 -17.45
CA GLU A 57 1.63 -2.93 -16.72
C GLU A 57 0.75 -1.78 -16.26
N VAL A 58 -0.56 -1.96 -16.46
CA VAL A 58 -1.58 -0.97 -16.06
C VAL A 58 -1.73 -1.02 -14.55
N TYR A 59 -1.53 0.11 -13.88
CA TYR A 59 -1.74 0.30 -12.44
C TYR A 59 -3.20 0.67 -12.13
N SER A 60 -3.73 1.69 -12.81
CA SER A 60 -5.12 2.12 -12.70
C SER A 60 -5.65 2.56 -14.06
N ILE A 61 -6.97 2.47 -14.20
CA ILE A 61 -7.70 3.11 -15.30
C ILE A 61 -8.30 4.37 -14.69
N ASP A 62 -7.95 5.51 -15.27
CA ASP A 62 -8.24 6.83 -14.72
C ASP A 62 -9.44 7.47 -15.43
N HIS A 63 -9.55 7.28 -16.76
CA HIS A 63 -10.66 7.75 -17.59
C HIS A 63 -11.01 6.73 -18.67
N VAL A 64 -12.29 6.67 -19.06
CA VAL A 64 -12.78 5.81 -20.15
C VAL A 64 -13.76 6.59 -21.01
N SER A 65 -13.52 6.57 -22.32
CA SER A 65 -14.40 7.14 -23.33
C SER A 65 -14.60 6.18 -24.49
N VAL A 66 -15.71 6.34 -25.21
CA VAL A 66 -16.06 5.54 -26.38
C VAL A 66 -16.46 6.45 -27.51
N ASP A 67 -15.80 6.31 -28.66
CA ASP A 67 -16.25 6.91 -29.90
C ASP A 67 -17.29 6.01 -30.55
N ASP A 68 -18.47 6.56 -30.80
CA ASP A 68 -19.52 5.90 -31.59
C ASP A 68 -19.24 6.03 -33.10
N GLN A 69 -20.03 5.35 -33.92
CA GLN A 69 -19.90 5.34 -35.39
C GLN A 69 -20.08 6.72 -36.02
N ASP A 70 -20.83 7.60 -35.35
CA ASP A 70 -21.08 8.97 -35.79
C ASP A 70 -19.92 9.92 -35.45
N GLY A 71 -18.86 9.43 -34.78
CA GLY A 71 -17.72 10.21 -34.31
C GLY A 71 -17.98 10.98 -33.01
N GLU A 72 -19.12 10.72 -32.36
CA GLU A 72 -19.46 11.29 -31.06
C GLU A 72 -18.75 10.50 -29.95
N THR A 73 -17.91 11.20 -29.17
CA THR A 73 -17.24 10.64 -28.00
C THR A 73 -18.16 10.72 -26.79
N ARG A 74 -18.40 9.58 -26.13
CA ARG A 74 -19.15 9.51 -24.88
C ARG A 74 -18.25 9.06 -23.74
N ASP A 75 -18.27 9.80 -22.65
CA ASP A 75 -17.55 9.43 -21.43
C ASP A 75 -18.33 8.42 -20.60
N PHE A 76 -17.60 7.48 -20.00
CA PHE A 76 -18.14 6.46 -19.10
C PHE A 76 -17.66 6.71 -17.67
N ALA A 77 -18.56 6.64 -16.70
CA ALA A 77 -18.23 6.85 -15.28
C ALA A 77 -17.83 5.55 -14.57
N PRO A 78 -16.99 5.59 -13.52
CA PRO A 78 -16.66 4.38 -12.76
C PRO A 78 -17.89 3.81 -12.03
N PHE A 79 -18.11 2.49 -12.11
CA PHE A 79 -19.27 1.82 -11.52
C PHE A 79 -19.29 1.82 -9.99
N TYR A 80 -18.17 1.98 -9.31
CA TYR A 80 -18.11 2.10 -7.84
C TYR A 80 -17.87 3.54 -7.37
N SER A 81 -18.28 4.52 -8.18
CA SER A 81 -18.19 5.93 -7.80
C SER A 81 -19.36 6.34 -6.90
N VAL A 82 -19.15 7.32 -6.02
CA VAL A 82 -20.21 7.85 -5.15
C VAL A 82 -21.20 8.74 -5.94
N SER A 83 -20.93 8.97 -7.24
CA SER A 83 -21.58 9.97 -8.08
C SER A 83 -22.72 9.45 -8.95
N HIS A 84 -23.28 8.27 -8.65
CA HIS A 84 -24.40 7.68 -9.41
C HIS A 84 -25.69 8.55 -9.47
N GLY A 85 -25.78 9.62 -8.67
CA GLY A 85 -26.92 10.53 -8.62
C GLY A 85 -26.66 11.94 -9.19
N THR A 86 -25.42 12.28 -9.58
CA THR A 86 -25.16 13.55 -10.25
C THR A 86 -25.41 13.35 -11.73
N GLY A 87 -26.55 13.84 -12.23
CA GLY A 87 -27.03 13.65 -13.61
C GLY A 87 -26.18 14.29 -14.70
N ALA A 88 -24.89 13.96 -14.75
CA ALA A 88 -24.09 14.11 -15.95
C ALA A 88 -24.64 13.13 -16.99
N GLU A 89 -24.74 13.57 -18.24
CA GLU A 89 -25.12 12.76 -19.40
C GLU A 89 -23.97 11.77 -19.71
N THR A 90 -23.69 10.84 -18.79
CA THR A 90 -22.68 9.80 -18.99
C THR A 90 -23.24 8.76 -19.95
N GLY A 91 -22.42 8.33 -20.93
CA GLY A 91 -22.80 7.29 -21.88
C GLY A 91 -23.01 5.90 -21.24
N GLY A 92 -22.56 5.73 -20.00
CA GLY A 92 -22.75 4.54 -19.18
C GLY A 92 -21.73 4.49 -18.04
N TYR A 93 -21.57 3.30 -17.46
CA TYR A 93 -20.59 3.02 -16.43
C TYR A 93 -19.53 2.03 -16.91
N TRP A 94 -18.36 2.02 -16.28
CA TRP A 94 -17.35 1.02 -16.50
C TRP A 94 -16.89 0.37 -15.20
N HIS A 95 -16.49 -0.90 -15.30
CA HIS A 95 -15.92 -1.65 -14.21
C HIS A 95 -14.63 -2.34 -14.67
N ALA A 96 -13.57 -2.23 -13.89
CA ALA A 96 -12.29 -2.83 -14.18
C ALA A 96 -12.02 -4.03 -13.26
N THR A 97 -11.50 -5.11 -13.83
CA THR A 97 -11.10 -6.31 -13.07
C THR A 97 -9.64 -6.63 -13.37
N ARG A 98 -8.84 -6.81 -12.32
CA ARG A 98 -7.46 -7.29 -12.44
C ARG A 98 -7.42 -8.81 -12.45
N ARG A 99 -6.70 -9.40 -13.40
CA ARG A 99 -6.51 -10.86 -13.53
C ARG A 99 -5.01 -11.19 -13.65
N PRO A 100 -4.56 -12.36 -13.18
CA PRO A 100 -3.24 -12.87 -13.53
C PRO A 100 -3.07 -12.90 -15.06
N GLY A 101 -1.84 -12.72 -15.54
CA GLY A 101 -1.53 -12.69 -16.97
C GLY A 101 -2.07 -13.89 -17.76
N PRO A 102 -2.26 -13.75 -19.09
CA PRO A 102 -2.97 -14.71 -19.94
C PRO A 102 -2.18 -16.00 -20.24
N VAL A 103 -0.95 -16.11 -19.75
CA VAL A 103 -0.11 -17.29 -19.96
C VAL A 103 -0.51 -18.33 -18.90
N ASP A 104 -0.98 -19.51 -19.33
CA ASP A 104 -1.44 -20.58 -18.42
C ASP A 104 -0.33 -21.09 -17.46
N GLY A 105 0.94 -20.83 -17.77
CA GLY A 105 2.09 -21.07 -16.87
C GLY A 105 2.30 -19.99 -15.79
N ASP A 106 1.62 -18.84 -15.93
CA ASP A 106 1.74 -17.68 -15.05
C ASP A 106 0.63 -17.57 -14.00
N ALA A 107 -0.30 -18.53 -13.98
CA ALA A 107 -1.38 -18.57 -13.01
C ALA A 107 -0.86 -18.93 -11.60
N GLY A 108 -0.73 -17.93 -10.73
CA GLY A 108 -0.62 -18.13 -9.27
C GLY A 108 0.74 -17.89 -8.62
N LEU A 109 1.75 -17.40 -9.35
CA LEU A 109 3.01 -16.94 -8.76
C LEU A 109 3.03 -15.42 -8.59
N PHE A 110 3.41 -14.94 -7.41
CA PHE A 110 3.37 -13.53 -7.01
C PHE A 110 4.26 -12.57 -7.84
N ARG A 111 5.17 -13.11 -8.67
CA ARG A 111 6.07 -12.32 -9.52
C ARG A 111 5.53 -12.08 -10.93
N ASN A 112 4.42 -12.72 -11.29
CA ASN A 112 3.93 -12.69 -12.67
C ASN A 112 3.15 -11.42 -12.97
N PRO A 113 3.21 -10.91 -14.22
CA PRO A 113 2.47 -9.72 -14.61
C PRO A 113 0.98 -9.90 -14.42
N SER A 114 0.30 -8.80 -14.12
CA SER A 114 -1.15 -8.75 -14.08
C SER A 114 -1.72 -7.92 -15.20
N GLU A 115 -2.95 -8.24 -15.58
CA GLU A 115 -3.65 -7.60 -16.67
C GLU A 115 -4.95 -7.01 -16.18
N MET A 116 -5.32 -5.87 -16.77
CA MET A 116 -6.56 -5.17 -16.47
C MET A 116 -7.55 -5.43 -17.59
N TYR A 117 -8.75 -5.83 -17.20
CA TYR A 117 -9.89 -6.02 -18.08
C TYR A 117 -10.96 -4.99 -17.73
N LEU A 118 -11.62 -4.47 -18.75
CA LEU A 118 -12.64 -3.43 -18.64
C LEU A 118 -13.96 -3.96 -19.18
N SER A 119 -15.03 -3.76 -18.41
CA SER A 119 -16.41 -4.03 -18.81
C SER A 119 -17.18 -2.73 -18.83
N LEU A 120 -17.98 -2.53 -19.87
CA LEU A 120 -18.93 -1.43 -19.96
C LEU A 120 -20.31 -1.89 -19.48
N LEU A 121 -21.01 -1.01 -18.77
CA LEU A 121 -22.33 -1.24 -18.22
C LEU A 121 -23.24 -0.09 -18.67
N ASP A 122 -24.33 -0.43 -19.35
CA ASP A 122 -25.39 0.51 -19.68
C ASP A 122 -26.55 0.36 -18.68
N PRO A 123 -26.86 1.39 -17.87
CA PRO A 123 -27.96 1.32 -16.90
C PRO A 123 -29.34 1.29 -17.55
N THR A 124 -29.50 1.83 -18.76
CA THR A 124 -30.76 1.89 -19.49
C THR A 124 -31.05 0.62 -20.27
N PHE A 125 -30.05 -0.27 -20.37
CA PHE A 125 -30.10 -1.48 -21.20
C PHE A 125 -30.62 -1.16 -22.61
N SER A 126 -30.19 -0.02 -23.16
CA SER A 126 -30.47 0.34 -24.53
C SER A 126 -29.64 -0.60 -25.39
N PRO A 127 -30.25 -1.48 -26.19
CA PRO A 127 -29.50 -2.37 -27.05
C PRO A 127 -28.65 -1.53 -27.99
N TRP A 128 -27.35 -1.47 -27.72
CA TRP A 128 -26.41 -0.71 -28.53
C TRP A 128 -26.55 -1.17 -29.97
N GLN A 129 -26.82 -0.23 -30.88
CA GLN A 129 -26.97 -0.56 -32.29
C GLN A 129 -25.62 -1.03 -32.80
N SER A 130 -25.58 -2.28 -33.25
CA SER A 130 -24.35 -2.96 -33.65
C SER A 130 -23.54 -2.15 -34.67
N GLY A 131 -22.36 -1.71 -34.24
CA GLY A 131 -21.27 -1.27 -35.11
C GLY A 131 -20.00 -0.97 -34.31
N ARG A 132 -18.91 -0.69 -35.03
CA ARG A 132 -17.53 -0.69 -34.53
C ARG A 132 -17.21 0.60 -33.78
N GLY A 133 -17.52 0.67 -32.48
CA GLY A 133 -17.03 1.75 -31.62
C GLY A 133 -15.56 1.53 -31.22
N LEU A 134 -14.83 2.61 -30.89
CA LEU A 134 -13.49 2.53 -30.33
C LEU A 134 -13.53 2.97 -28.87
N LEU A 135 -13.06 2.10 -27.99
CA LEU A 135 -12.88 2.42 -26.58
C LEU A 135 -11.47 2.96 -26.35
N TYR A 136 -11.40 4.09 -25.68
CA TYR A 136 -10.16 4.69 -25.21
C TYR A 136 -10.12 4.67 -23.70
N ALA A 137 -8.94 4.43 -23.15
CA ALA A 137 -8.71 4.47 -21.72
C ALA A 137 -7.45 5.29 -21.43
N GLU A 138 -7.58 6.27 -20.54
CA GLU A 138 -6.42 6.89 -19.91
C GLU A 138 -6.03 6.03 -18.72
N VAL A 139 -4.76 5.67 -18.66
CA VAL A 139 -4.24 4.74 -17.67
C VAL A 139 -2.99 5.29 -17.00
N THR A 140 -2.85 5.02 -15.71
CA THR A 140 -1.57 5.09 -15.03
C THR A 140 -0.89 3.73 -15.16
N CYS A 141 0.36 3.70 -15.58
CA CYS A 141 1.11 2.48 -15.80
C CYS A 141 2.54 2.56 -15.23
N PHE A 142 3.22 1.43 -15.17
CA PHE A 142 4.59 1.30 -14.68
C PHE A 142 5.39 0.26 -15.47
N ASN A 143 6.73 0.30 -15.36
CA ASN A 143 7.61 -0.56 -16.13
C ASN A 143 7.81 -1.98 -15.53
N ARG A 144 6.74 -2.72 -15.23
CA ARG A 144 6.78 -4.13 -14.75
C ARG A 144 8.00 -4.41 -13.85
N ASN A 145 8.78 -5.44 -14.16
CA ASN A 145 9.97 -5.86 -13.41
C ASN A 145 11.27 -5.20 -13.91
N LEU A 146 11.18 -4.26 -14.86
CA LEU A 146 12.35 -3.66 -15.50
C LEU A 146 13.25 -2.90 -14.51
N PRO A 147 12.75 -2.08 -13.55
CA PRO A 147 13.60 -1.40 -12.59
C PRO A 147 14.43 -2.35 -11.71
N GLU A 148 13.87 -3.49 -11.32
CA GLU A 148 14.59 -4.52 -10.54
C GLU A 148 15.74 -5.12 -11.37
N MET A 149 15.51 -5.35 -12.67
CA MET A 149 16.53 -5.91 -13.56
C MET A 149 17.72 -4.99 -13.80
N LEU A 150 17.52 -3.66 -13.75
CA LEU A 150 18.61 -2.68 -13.89
C LEU A 150 19.60 -2.75 -12.71
N SER A 151 19.10 -2.99 -11.50
CA SER A 151 19.90 -3.05 -10.27
C SER A 151 20.82 -4.28 -10.18
N HIS A 152 20.50 -5.37 -10.89
CA HIS A 152 21.21 -6.66 -10.77
C HIS A 152 22.29 -6.90 -11.84
N ARG A 153 22.50 -5.98 -12.78
CA ARG A 153 23.53 -6.14 -13.81
C ARG A 153 24.92 -5.81 -13.24
N ARG A 154 25.90 -6.72 -13.41
CA ARG A 154 27.29 -6.55 -12.94
C ARG A 154 28.01 -5.36 -13.58
N ASP A 155 27.62 -5.01 -14.81
CA ASP A 155 28.11 -3.83 -15.56
C ASP A 155 27.05 -2.72 -15.61
N ALA A 156 26.24 -2.58 -14.55
CA ALA A 156 25.13 -1.63 -14.52
C ALA A 156 25.65 -0.19 -14.71
N VAL A 157 25.37 0.38 -15.88
CA VAL A 157 25.36 1.82 -16.07
C VAL A 157 24.39 2.39 -15.02
N PRO A 158 24.77 3.42 -14.24
CA PRO A 158 23.86 4.04 -13.29
C PRO A 158 22.59 4.48 -14.02
N ILE A 159 21.43 4.36 -13.35
CA ILE A 159 20.16 4.80 -13.91
C ILE A 159 20.29 6.28 -14.26
N GLN A 160 20.20 6.58 -15.56
CA GLN A 160 20.25 7.94 -16.07
C GLN A 160 18.82 8.48 -16.16
N PHE A 161 18.63 9.66 -15.59
CA PHE A 161 17.35 10.36 -15.66
C PHE A 161 17.42 11.44 -16.73
N SER A 162 16.40 11.49 -17.57
CA SER A 162 16.17 12.59 -18.49
C SER A 162 15.01 13.43 -17.98
N PHE A 163 15.17 14.75 -17.95
CA PHE A 163 14.08 15.65 -17.59
C PHE A 163 13.01 15.66 -18.68
N ALA A 164 11.75 15.44 -18.29
CA ALA A 164 10.61 15.66 -19.16
C ALA A 164 10.27 17.17 -19.16
N GLY A 165 10.64 17.88 -20.23
CA GLY A 165 10.35 19.32 -20.40
C GLY A 165 11.58 20.23 -20.35
N ALA A 166 11.36 21.53 -20.15
CA ALA A 166 12.43 22.52 -20.10
C ALA A 166 13.32 22.35 -18.85
N ALA A 167 14.61 22.69 -18.99
CA ALA A 167 15.58 22.62 -17.90
C ALA A 167 15.12 23.48 -16.70
N GLY A 168 14.72 22.80 -15.62
CA GLY A 168 14.42 23.42 -14.33
C GLY A 168 15.69 23.67 -13.50
N PRO A 169 15.56 24.08 -12.23
CA PRO A 169 16.70 24.32 -11.34
C PRO A 169 17.45 23.04 -10.91
N VAL A 170 16.97 21.86 -11.33
CA VAL A 170 17.56 20.56 -11.00
C VAL A 170 18.64 20.23 -12.03
N THR A 171 19.87 20.08 -11.56
CA THR A 171 21.05 19.78 -12.39
C THR A 171 21.25 18.28 -12.61
N ASP A 172 20.98 17.48 -11.59
CA ASP A 172 21.20 16.03 -11.63
C ASP A 172 20.21 15.29 -10.73
N LEU A 173 19.92 14.04 -11.09
CA LEU A 173 19.05 13.12 -10.34
C LEU A 173 19.79 11.80 -10.16
N VAL A 174 19.94 11.39 -8.90
CA VAL A 174 20.65 10.16 -8.55
C VAL A 174 19.81 9.29 -7.63
N CYS A 175 19.69 8.01 -7.97
CA CYS A 175 19.10 7.02 -7.06
C CYS A 175 19.97 6.86 -5.81
N CYS A 176 19.45 7.25 -4.65
CA CYS A 176 20.14 7.04 -3.37
C CYS A 176 20.15 5.56 -2.95
N VAL A 177 19.14 4.80 -3.38
CA VAL A 177 18.97 3.38 -3.14
C VAL A 177 18.52 2.73 -4.45
N ALA A 178 18.89 1.45 -4.65
CA ALA A 178 18.42 0.69 -5.79
C ALA A 178 16.88 0.60 -5.82
N PRO A 179 16.24 0.65 -7.00
CA PRO A 179 14.81 0.41 -7.14
C PRO A 179 14.37 -0.88 -6.47
N THR A 180 13.25 -0.80 -5.75
CA THR A 180 12.65 -1.95 -5.07
C THR A 180 11.93 -2.86 -6.08
N PRO A 181 11.83 -4.18 -5.82
CA PRO A 181 11.04 -5.09 -6.64
C PRO A 181 9.55 -4.70 -6.63
N VAL A 182 8.83 -4.99 -7.71
CA VAL A 182 7.38 -4.80 -7.76
C VAL A 182 6.67 -5.86 -6.93
N MET A 183 5.75 -5.45 -6.07
CA MET A 183 4.96 -6.33 -5.22
C MET A 183 3.54 -6.51 -5.77
N ARG A 184 3.12 -7.76 -6.07
CA ARG A 184 1.79 -8.08 -6.63
C ARG A 184 0.93 -8.97 -5.71
N ASN A 185 1.16 -8.90 -4.41
CA ASN A 185 0.64 -9.87 -3.43
C ASN A 185 -0.88 -9.87 -3.24
N HIS A 186 -1.60 -8.87 -3.73
CA HIS A 186 -3.05 -8.71 -3.53
C HIS A 186 -3.91 -9.60 -4.46
N MET A 187 -3.31 -10.33 -5.38
CA MET A 187 -4.05 -11.02 -6.45
C MET A 187 -4.48 -12.46 -6.13
N GLY A 188 -4.24 -12.93 -4.89
CA GLY A 188 -4.64 -14.27 -4.45
C GLY A 188 -5.92 -14.25 -3.60
N ARG A 189 -6.91 -15.10 -3.94
CA ARG A 189 -8.12 -15.34 -3.12
C ARG A 189 -7.82 -15.62 -1.65
N LYS A 190 -6.67 -16.24 -1.36
CA LYS A 190 -6.22 -16.56 0.01
C LYS A 190 -5.94 -15.32 0.87
N ASN A 191 -5.66 -14.15 0.26
CA ASN A 191 -5.31 -12.92 0.98
C ASN A 191 -6.52 -12.02 1.23
N LEU A 192 -7.67 -12.28 0.59
CA LEU A 192 -8.89 -11.49 0.77
C LEU A 192 -9.59 -11.79 2.10
N TRP A 193 -9.69 -13.06 2.48
CA TRP A 193 -10.40 -13.45 3.72
C TRP A 193 -9.71 -12.95 4.99
N PRO A 194 -8.37 -13.02 5.13
CA PRO A 194 -7.71 -12.43 6.28
C PRO A 194 -7.87 -10.90 6.35
N LEU A 195 -7.94 -10.20 5.20
CA LEU A 195 -8.20 -8.77 5.17
C LEU A 195 -9.64 -8.44 5.59
N VAL A 196 -10.62 -9.24 5.15
CA VAL A 196 -12.01 -9.14 5.65
C VAL A 196 -12.05 -9.40 7.16
N SER A 197 -11.33 -10.42 7.63
CA SER A 197 -11.20 -10.71 9.07
C SER A 197 -10.64 -9.49 9.82
N GLN A 198 -9.54 -8.90 9.34
CA GLN A 198 -8.91 -7.71 9.92
C GLN A 198 -9.86 -6.51 10.01
N LEU A 199 -10.71 -6.29 9.00
CA LEU A 199 -11.69 -5.20 8.99
C LEU A 199 -12.92 -5.49 9.86
N SER A 200 -13.29 -6.77 10.00
CA SER A 200 -14.39 -7.23 10.85
C SER A 200 -14.03 -7.37 12.33
N LEU A 201 -12.73 -7.44 12.64
CA LEU A 201 -12.21 -7.64 13.99
C LEU A 201 -12.44 -6.39 14.85
N ASN A 202 -13.60 -6.41 15.49
CA ASN A 202 -14.02 -5.53 16.57
C ASN A 202 -13.28 -5.92 17.86
N HIS A 203 -12.29 -5.13 18.28
CA HIS A 203 -11.86 -4.83 19.67
C HIS A 203 -11.68 -5.93 20.74
N LEU A 204 -11.93 -7.21 20.48
CA LEU A 204 -12.10 -8.24 21.50
C LEU A 204 -11.03 -9.34 21.49
N SER A 205 -10.17 -9.42 20.49
CA SER A 205 -9.11 -10.45 20.47
C SER A 205 -7.80 -10.04 21.15
N LEU A 206 -7.69 -8.80 21.63
CA LEU A 206 -6.55 -8.35 22.45
C LEU A 206 -6.79 -8.53 23.96
N SER A 207 -7.92 -9.12 24.36
CA SER A 207 -8.23 -9.35 25.77
C SER A 207 -7.43 -10.53 26.32
N SER A 208 -6.20 -10.23 26.74
CA SER A 208 -5.38 -10.99 27.69
C SER A 208 -5.02 -12.43 27.33
N GLY A 209 -3.74 -12.69 27.07
CA GLY A 209 -3.19 -14.06 27.00
C GLY A 209 -2.26 -14.30 25.82
N GLU A 210 -1.92 -15.57 25.58
CA GLU A 210 -1.13 -16.02 24.41
C GLU A 210 -1.89 -15.77 23.09
N ASP A 211 -3.23 -15.87 23.12
CA ASP A 211 -4.09 -15.62 21.96
C ASP A 211 -3.97 -14.19 21.42
N ALA A 212 -3.73 -13.20 22.29
CA ALA A 212 -3.57 -11.81 21.89
C ALA A 212 -2.25 -11.57 21.13
N VAL A 213 -1.19 -12.30 21.49
CA VAL A 213 0.09 -12.25 20.77
C VAL A 213 -0.07 -12.88 19.40
N ALA A 214 -0.66 -14.07 19.32
CA ALA A 214 -0.89 -14.76 18.06
C ALA A 214 -1.75 -13.93 17.11
N ALA A 215 -2.83 -13.32 17.61
CA ALA A 215 -3.70 -12.46 16.81
C ALA A 215 -2.96 -11.21 16.29
N LEU A 216 -2.16 -10.55 17.12
CA LEU A 216 -1.37 -9.39 16.66
C LEU A 216 -0.31 -9.81 15.63
N GLN A 217 0.36 -10.93 15.84
CA GLN A 217 1.34 -11.46 14.89
C GLN A 217 0.70 -11.82 13.55
N GLU A 218 -0.50 -12.41 13.57
CA GLU A 218 -1.27 -12.69 12.34
C GLU A 218 -1.59 -11.38 11.60
N ILE A 219 -2.14 -10.38 12.30
CA ILE A 219 -2.44 -9.07 11.69
C ILE A 219 -1.18 -8.43 11.09
N LEU A 220 -0.05 -8.45 11.80
CA LEU A 220 1.20 -7.90 11.29
C LEU A 220 1.72 -8.69 10.08
N THR A 221 1.57 -10.02 10.10
CA THR A 221 1.96 -10.89 8.97
C THR A 221 1.14 -10.59 7.72
N LEU A 222 -0.16 -10.30 7.87
CA LEU A 222 -1.01 -9.88 6.75
C LEU A 222 -0.56 -8.56 6.11
N ASN A 223 0.05 -7.68 6.92
CA ASN A 223 0.58 -6.39 6.48
C ASN A 223 2.06 -6.45 6.08
N ASP A 224 2.68 -7.65 6.03
CA ASP A 224 4.04 -7.85 5.52
C ASP A 224 4.03 -8.42 4.09
N PRO A 225 3.95 -7.58 3.06
CA PRO A 225 4.05 -8.05 1.68
C PRO A 225 5.47 -8.52 1.32
N LYS A 226 6.50 -8.14 2.06
CA LYS A 226 7.87 -8.53 1.70
C LYS A 226 8.20 -9.94 2.19
N ASN A 227 7.57 -10.39 3.28
CA ASN A 227 7.84 -11.66 3.95
C ASN A 227 9.35 -11.89 4.13
N SER A 228 10.04 -10.85 4.60
CA SER A 228 11.49 -10.87 4.78
C SER A 228 11.84 -11.45 6.14
N VAL A 229 12.96 -12.16 6.26
CA VAL A 229 13.42 -12.73 7.55
C VAL A 229 13.50 -11.64 8.63
N GLN A 230 13.92 -10.43 8.25
CA GLN A 230 13.96 -9.28 9.18
C GLN A 230 12.56 -8.91 9.69
N THR A 231 11.58 -8.76 8.80
CA THR A 231 10.20 -8.44 9.20
C THR A 231 9.59 -9.56 10.02
N THR A 232 9.77 -10.82 9.60
CA THR A 232 9.31 -12.01 10.32
C THR A 232 9.89 -12.05 11.74
N ASN A 233 11.18 -11.74 11.91
CA ASN A 233 11.80 -11.64 13.23
C ASN A 233 11.19 -10.51 14.07
N LEU A 234 10.95 -9.32 13.49
CA LEU A 234 10.28 -8.22 14.21
C LEU A 234 8.87 -8.63 14.70
N ILE A 235 8.11 -9.34 13.87
CA ILE A 235 6.77 -9.84 14.20
C ILE A 235 6.85 -10.86 15.34
N HIS A 236 7.69 -11.89 15.22
CA HIS A 236 7.88 -12.90 16.26
C HIS A 236 8.60 -12.37 17.51
N GLY A 237 9.24 -11.21 17.40
CA GLY A 237 9.85 -10.50 18.52
C GLY A 237 8.84 -9.96 19.52
N VAL A 238 7.55 -9.88 19.17
CA VAL A 238 6.48 -9.56 20.12
C VAL A 238 6.22 -10.78 21.01
N ARG A 239 6.59 -10.67 22.30
CA ARG A 239 6.49 -11.78 23.28
C ARG A 239 5.23 -11.74 24.11
N SER A 240 4.76 -10.56 24.48
CA SER A 240 3.51 -10.43 25.23
C SER A 240 2.76 -9.16 24.86
N VAL A 241 1.44 -9.26 24.87
CA VAL A 241 0.52 -8.15 24.67
C VAL A 241 -0.53 -8.22 25.76
N GLN A 242 -0.67 -7.15 26.52
CA GLN A 242 -1.69 -7.02 27.56
C GLN A 242 -2.51 -5.77 27.29
N ALA A 243 -3.82 -5.91 27.14
CA ALA A 243 -4.73 -4.79 27.00
C ALA A 243 -5.61 -4.70 28.26
N GLN A 244 -5.60 -3.56 28.93
CA GLN A 244 -6.39 -3.31 30.12
C GLN A 244 -7.26 -2.07 29.94
N PRO A 245 -8.57 -2.14 30.25
CA PRO A 245 -9.41 -0.96 30.30
C PRO A 245 -8.89 0.02 31.34
N CYS A 246 -8.75 1.29 30.97
CA CYS A 246 -8.32 2.35 31.86
C CYS A 246 -9.18 3.60 31.71
N VAL A 247 -9.11 4.48 32.71
CA VAL A 247 -9.77 5.78 32.70
C VAL A 247 -8.70 6.83 32.90
N GLN A 248 -8.58 7.74 31.95
CA GLN A 248 -7.61 8.84 32.02
C GLN A 248 -8.34 10.16 31.89
N ARG A 249 -7.86 11.15 32.64
CA ARG A 249 -8.33 12.52 32.49
C ARG A 249 -7.71 13.11 31.22
N MET A 250 -8.56 13.47 30.27
CA MET A 250 -8.18 14.24 29.08
C MET A 250 -8.83 15.62 29.20
N GLN A 251 -8.00 16.67 29.25
CA GLN A 251 -8.46 18.04 29.46
C GLN A 251 -9.37 18.18 30.70
N THR A 252 -10.68 18.36 30.48
CA THR A 252 -11.71 18.59 31.51
C THR A 252 -12.58 17.37 31.81
N SER A 253 -12.47 16.28 31.03
CA SER A 253 -13.32 15.09 31.16
C SER A 253 -12.52 13.82 31.45
N PHE A 254 -13.19 12.81 32.00
CA PHE A 254 -12.66 11.46 32.14
C PHE A 254 -13.12 10.65 30.94
N VAL A 255 -12.16 10.13 30.19
CA VAL A 255 -12.41 9.29 29.02
C VAL A 255 -12.08 7.85 29.40
N ARG A 256 -12.85 6.89 28.89
CA ARG A 256 -12.54 5.47 28.99
C ARG A 256 -11.69 5.08 27.81
N GLY A 257 -10.65 4.32 28.03
CA GLY A 257 -9.74 3.87 26.99
C GLY A 257 -9.15 2.52 27.31
N THR A 258 -8.18 2.12 26.50
CA THR A 258 -7.43 0.89 26.67
C THR A 258 -5.94 1.21 26.78
N GLU A 259 -5.30 0.74 27.85
CA GLU A 259 -3.85 0.76 27.99
C GLU A 259 -3.31 -0.57 27.46
N ILE A 260 -2.44 -0.50 26.47
CA ILE A 260 -1.80 -1.65 25.84
C ILE A 260 -0.34 -1.69 26.30
N ARG A 261 0.07 -2.84 26.84
CA ARG A 261 1.44 -3.10 27.27
C ARG A 261 2.05 -4.18 26.41
N ILE A 262 3.19 -3.89 25.79
CA ILE A 262 3.90 -4.82 24.91
C ILE A 262 5.29 -5.11 25.47
N VAL A 263 5.64 -6.40 25.53
CA VAL A 263 7.01 -6.86 25.80
C VAL A 263 7.60 -7.43 24.51
N MET A 264 8.77 -6.92 24.15
CA MET A 264 9.52 -7.29 22.95
C MET A 264 10.83 -8.00 23.31
N ASP A 265 11.26 -8.94 22.47
CA ASP A 265 12.50 -9.68 22.64
C ASP A 265 13.69 -8.98 21.99
N ASP A 266 14.67 -8.54 22.79
CA ASP A 266 15.86 -7.84 22.32
C ASP A 266 16.66 -8.60 21.25
N GLU A 267 16.58 -9.93 21.17
CA GLU A 267 17.31 -10.71 20.16
C GLU A 267 16.77 -10.51 18.73
N ASN A 268 15.50 -10.11 18.61
CA ASN A 268 14.83 -9.92 17.33
C ASN A 268 14.85 -8.48 16.83
N PHE A 269 15.31 -7.53 17.65
CA PHE A 269 15.38 -6.10 17.32
C PHE A 269 16.85 -5.65 17.27
N ALA A 270 17.21 -4.93 16.21
CA ALA A 270 18.55 -4.39 16.04
C ALA A 270 18.60 -2.94 16.52
N GLY A 271 19.46 -2.64 17.52
CA GLY A 271 19.61 -1.31 18.09
C GLY A 271 18.27 -0.77 18.64
N ASP A 272 17.91 0.44 18.22
CA ASP A 272 16.67 1.12 18.65
C ASP A 272 15.44 0.79 17.79
N SER A 273 15.50 -0.25 16.95
CA SER A 273 14.37 -0.61 16.08
C SER A 273 13.10 -0.98 16.86
N ALA A 274 13.24 -1.49 18.09
CA ALA A 274 12.12 -1.79 18.98
C ALA A 274 11.29 -0.55 19.32
N TRP A 275 11.94 0.60 19.51
CA TRP A 275 11.26 1.86 19.80
C TRP A 275 10.48 2.38 18.58
N LEU A 276 11.09 2.33 17.40
CA LEU A 276 10.42 2.74 16.16
C LEU A 276 9.24 1.81 15.85
N PHE A 277 9.42 0.50 16.00
CA PHE A 277 8.37 -0.48 15.82
C PHE A 277 7.19 -0.24 16.77
N ALA A 278 7.46 -0.02 18.05
CA ALA A 278 6.42 0.34 19.02
C ALA A 278 5.74 1.68 18.69
N SER A 279 6.46 2.65 18.11
CA SER A 279 5.87 3.93 17.67
C SER A 279 4.85 3.72 16.54
N VAL A 280 5.15 2.84 15.58
CA VAL A 280 4.21 2.46 14.52
C VAL A 280 3.00 1.73 15.11
N LEU A 281 3.22 0.82 16.06
CA LEU A 281 2.13 0.12 16.76
C LEU A 281 1.24 1.07 17.55
N SER A 282 1.80 2.12 18.18
CA SER A 282 1.02 3.13 18.90
C SER A 282 -0.01 3.77 17.97
N HIS A 283 0.42 4.21 16.80
CA HIS A 283 -0.46 4.80 15.80
C HIS A 283 -1.45 3.78 15.24
N PHE A 284 -1.01 2.55 15.00
CA PHE A 284 -1.87 1.45 14.58
C PHE A 284 -3.04 1.24 15.55
N PHE A 285 -2.81 1.16 16.86
CA PHE A 285 -3.88 0.99 17.85
C PHE A 285 -4.86 2.18 17.90
N THR A 286 -4.40 3.40 17.64
CA THR A 286 -5.25 4.58 17.52
C THR A 286 -6.27 4.43 16.38
N LEU A 287 -5.86 3.83 15.24
CA LEU A 287 -6.75 3.62 14.09
C LEU A 287 -7.90 2.64 14.39
N TYR A 288 -7.69 1.70 15.31
CA TYR A 288 -8.73 0.79 15.74
C TYR A 288 -9.66 1.43 16.77
N THR A 289 -9.22 2.44 17.52
CA THR A 289 -9.98 3.03 18.62
C THR A 289 -11.14 3.91 18.13
N SER A 290 -12.28 3.84 18.82
CA SER A 290 -13.45 4.68 18.54
C SER A 290 -13.23 6.14 18.96
N ILE A 291 -13.94 7.06 18.32
CA ILE A 291 -13.79 8.52 18.55
C ILE A 291 -13.98 8.96 20.01
N ASN A 292 -14.78 8.22 20.78
CA ASN A 292 -15.07 8.52 22.20
C ASN A 292 -14.20 7.72 23.18
N SER A 293 -13.15 7.07 22.67
CA SER A 293 -12.21 6.27 23.44
C SER A 293 -10.78 6.70 23.13
N PHE A 294 -9.84 6.23 23.93
CA PHE A 294 -8.41 6.42 23.69
C PHE A 294 -7.64 5.12 23.75
N SER A 295 -6.49 5.09 23.06
CA SER A 295 -5.48 4.04 23.20
C SER A 295 -4.19 4.62 23.74
N GLY A 296 -3.68 4.04 24.82
CA GLY A 296 -2.34 4.31 25.33
C GLY A 296 -1.44 3.11 25.08
N LEU A 297 -0.21 3.34 24.62
CA LEU A 297 0.80 2.29 24.46
C LEU A 297 1.93 2.49 25.48
N ALA A 298 2.27 1.41 26.18
CA ALA A 298 3.53 1.26 26.88
C ALA A 298 4.29 0.05 26.33
N ALA A 299 5.56 0.22 25.99
CA ALA A 299 6.37 -0.86 25.43
C ALA A 299 7.72 -0.97 26.15
N THR A 300 8.20 -2.20 26.32
CA THR A 300 9.53 -2.48 26.87
C THR A 300 10.15 -3.67 26.15
N THR A 301 11.48 -3.77 26.22
CA THR A 301 12.18 -4.99 25.87
C THR A 301 12.43 -5.85 27.11
N VAL A 302 12.67 -7.15 26.93
CA VAL A 302 12.95 -8.10 28.02
C VAL A 302 14.17 -7.65 28.83
N ARG A 303 15.29 -7.29 28.19
CA ARG A 303 16.50 -6.82 28.87
C ARG A 303 16.26 -5.54 29.65
N ARG A 304 15.48 -4.59 29.10
CA ARG A 304 15.11 -3.36 29.82
C ARG A 304 14.27 -3.66 31.06
N GLN A 305 13.31 -4.57 30.93
CA GLN A 305 12.45 -4.99 32.02
C GLN A 305 13.26 -5.67 33.14
N THR A 306 14.19 -6.58 32.80
CA THR A 306 15.08 -7.24 33.78
C THR A 306 16.00 -6.25 34.49
N ARG A 307 16.42 -5.17 33.82
CA ARG A 307 17.23 -4.09 34.40
C ARG A 307 16.41 -3.08 35.24
N GLY A 308 15.09 -3.26 35.35
CA GLY A 308 14.21 -2.34 36.07
C GLY A 308 14.09 -0.96 35.41
N LEU A 309 14.42 -0.85 34.12
CA LEU A 309 14.27 0.40 33.38
C LEU A 309 12.79 0.67 33.10
N LYS A 310 12.40 1.94 33.14
CA LYS A 310 11.03 2.34 32.83
C LYS A 310 10.69 1.99 31.37
N ALA A 311 9.48 1.45 31.18
CA ALA A 311 8.91 1.23 29.86
C ALA A 311 8.76 2.55 29.10
N TRP A 312 8.91 2.50 27.78
CA TRP A 312 8.58 3.62 26.92
C TRP A 312 7.07 3.81 26.91
N THR A 313 6.63 5.06 26.91
CA THR A 313 5.21 5.42 26.89
C THR A 313 4.99 6.46 25.81
N TRP A 314 3.98 6.23 24.97
CA TRP A 314 3.59 7.17 23.93
C TRP A 314 2.47 8.08 24.42
N PRO A 315 2.36 9.31 23.87
CA PRO A 315 1.23 10.18 24.17
C PRO A 315 -0.07 9.46 23.80
N VAL A 316 -1.09 9.68 24.62
CA VAL A 316 -2.39 9.06 24.39
C VAL A 316 -3.09 9.79 23.25
N GLU A 317 -3.54 9.03 22.26
CA GLU A 317 -4.26 9.56 21.10
C GLU A 317 -5.74 9.16 21.18
N THR A 318 -6.62 10.08 20.79
CA THR A 318 -8.06 9.81 20.62
C THR A 318 -8.28 9.00 19.35
N GLY A 319 -9.22 8.06 19.38
CA GLY A 319 -9.54 7.25 18.22
C GLY A 319 -10.05 8.06 17.03
N ASN A 320 -9.79 7.57 15.82
CA ASN A 320 -10.24 8.21 14.57
C ASN A 320 -11.41 7.48 13.91
N ARG A 321 -11.94 6.42 14.53
CA ARG A 321 -13.04 5.64 13.95
C ARG A 321 -14.40 6.25 14.31
N PRO A 322 -15.23 6.64 13.32
CA PRO A 322 -16.59 7.09 13.59
C PRO A 322 -17.41 5.95 14.18
N LEU A 323 -18.33 6.28 15.09
CA LEU A 323 -19.32 5.32 15.58
C LEU A 323 -20.29 5.03 14.43
N ILE A 324 -20.32 3.78 13.97
CA ILE A 324 -21.33 3.28 13.03
C ILE A 324 -22.61 3.01 13.81
#